data_AF-A0A6P0X4Y6-F1
#
_entry.id   AF-A0A6P0X4Y6-F1
#
_cell.length_a   1.000
_cell.length_b   1.000
_cell.length_c   1.000
_cell.angle_alpha   90.00
_cell.angle_beta   90.00
_cell.angle_gamma   90.00
#
_symmetry.space_group_name_H-M   'P 1'
#
loop_
_entity.id
_entity.type
_entity.pdbx_description
1 polymer ?
#
loop_
_entity_poly.entity_id
_entity_poly.type
_entity_poly.pdbx_seq_one_letter_code
_entity_poly.pdbx_strand_id
1 'polypeptide(L)' 'MTIQVTGVIEYREIGTGAWALVAESGETYELKDAPPELQQPQLKVRVEGLIRDDIMTMAMIGPVLEVQSFEVLC' A
#
# COMPACT_ATOMS: atom_id res chain seq x y z
N MET A 1 -1.22 14.13 0.68
CA MET A 1 0.14 14.42 1.22
C MET A 1 1.13 13.44 0.61
N THR A 2 2.27 13.87 0.06
CA THR A 2 3.27 12.93 -0.51
C THR A 2 4.13 12.35 0.60
N ILE A 3 4.33 11.04 0.58
CA ILE A 3 5.15 10.31 1.55
C ILE A 3 6.08 9.33 0.84
N GLN A 4 7.13 8.92 1.55
CA GLN A 4 7.97 7.81 1.16
C GLN A 4 8.02 6.81 2.29
N VAL A 5 7.68 5.56 1.99
CA VAL A 5 7.51 4.50 2.99
C VAL A 5 8.14 3.21 2.52
N THR A 6 8.88 2.56 3.42
CA THR A 6 9.41 1.22 3.19
C THR A 6 8.56 0.22 3.97
N GLY A 7 8.23 -0.89 3.35
CA GLY A 7 7.36 -1.88 3.95
C GLY A 7 7.32 -3.18 3.17
N VAL A 8 6.38 -4.03 3.57
CA VAL A 8 6.10 -5.32 2.95
C VAL A 8 4.68 -5.31 2.40
N ILE A 9 4.51 -5.82 1.17
CA ILE A 9 3.19 -5.96 0.58
C ILE A 9 2.45 -7.16 1.20
N GLU A 10 1.21 -6.92 1.58
CA GLU A 10 0.27 -7.93 2.04
C GLU A 10 -1.03 -7.87 1.25
N TYR A 11 -1.63 -9.03 1.00
CA TYR A 11 -2.99 -9.12 0.53
C TYR A 11 -3.93 -9.34 1.72
N ARG A 12 -4.95 -8.50 1.86
CA ARG A 12 -5.96 -8.59 2.89
C ARG A 12 -7.26 -9.10 2.27
N GLU A 13 -7.75 -10.25 2.76
CA GLU A 13 -9.04 -10.82 2.37
C GLU A 13 -10.20 -10.13 3.10
N ILE A 14 -10.33 -8.81 2.94
CA ILE A 14 -11.40 -8.00 3.53
C ILE A 14 -12.26 -7.43 2.40
N GLY A 15 -13.58 -7.62 2.49
CA GLY A 15 -14.51 -7.21 1.43
C GLY A 15 -14.23 -7.96 0.12
N THR A 16 -13.90 -7.22 -0.94
CA THR A 16 -13.50 -7.78 -2.25
C THR A 16 -12.02 -8.15 -2.34
N GLY A 17 -11.26 -7.96 -1.26
CA GLY A 17 -9.80 -8.05 -1.26
C GLY A 17 -9.15 -6.68 -1.44
N ALA A 18 -8.07 -6.43 -0.71
CA ALA A 18 -7.30 -5.19 -0.79
C ALA A 18 -5.80 -5.47 -0.67
N TRP A 19 -5.01 -4.78 -1.49
CA TRP A 19 -3.55 -4.78 -1.37
C TRP A 19 -3.13 -3.72 -0.38
N ALA A 20 -2.21 -4.07 0.51
CA ALA A 20 -1.74 -3.21 1.57
C ALA A 20 -0.21 -3.18 1.61
N LEU A 21 0.34 -2.04 2.01
CA LEU A 21 1.74 -1.92 2.40
C LEU A 21 1.81 -1.80 3.91
N VAL A 22 2.42 -2.79 4.56
CA VAL A 22 2.72 -2.75 5.99
C VAL A 22 4.09 -2.13 6.15
N ALA A 23 4.12 -0.90 6.63
CA ALA A 23 5.34 -0.15 6.83
C ALA A 23 6.19 -0.75 7.95
N GLU A 24 7.49 -0.53 7.90
CA GLU A 24 8.40 -0.93 8.99
C GLU A 24 8.07 -0.23 10.33
N SER A 25 7.36 0.90 10.28
CA SER A 25 6.81 1.59 11.47
C SER A 25 5.64 0.85 12.13
N GLY A 26 5.07 -0.16 11.47
CA GLY A 26 3.85 -0.85 11.87
C GLY A 26 2.56 -0.23 11.34
N GLU A 27 2.62 0.92 10.66
CA GLU A 27 1.46 1.52 10.00
C GLU A 27 1.09 0.73 8.73
N THR A 28 -0.20 0.60 8.46
CA THR A 28 -0.70 -0.09 7.25
C THR A 28 -1.33 0.91 6.31
N TYR A 29 -0.94 0.85 5.04
CA TYR A 29 -1.48 1.69 3.98
C TYR A 29 -2.25 0.82 2.99
N GLU A 30 -3.46 1.24 2.62
CA GLU A 30 -4.21 0.57 1.55
C GLU A 30 -3.75 1.10 0.20
N LEU A 31 -3.33 0.22 -0.71
CA LEU A 31 -2.85 0.62 -2.02
C LEU A 31 -4.02 0.88 -2.96
N LYS A 32 -4.15 2.12 -3.43
CA LYS A 32 -5.10 2.47 -4.48
C LYS A 32 -4.60 1.92 -5.81
N ASP A 33 -5.43 1.12 -6.49
CA ASP A 33 -5.14 0.54 -7.81
C ASP A 33 -3.72 -0.05 -7.89
N ALA A 34 -3.38 -0.92 -6.92
CA ALA A 34 -2.02 -1.44 -6.75
C ALA A 34 -1.40 -1.92 -8.08
N PRO A 35 -0.21 -1.43 -8.47
CA PRO A 35 0.49 -1.89 -9.66
C PRO A 35 0.65 -3.42 -9.66
N PRO A 36 0.45 -4.12 -10.81
CA PRO A 36 0.56 -5.57 -10.88
C PRO A 36 1.87 -6.13 -10.32
N GLU A 37 2.97 -5.40 -10.44
CA GLU A 37 4.29 -5.77 -9.91
C GLU A 37 4.30 -5.84 -8.39
N LEU A 38 3.50 -4.99 -7.74
CA LEU A 38 3.32 -4.96 -6.29
C LEU A 38 2.27 -5.96 -5.81
N GLN A 39 1.48 -6.59 -6.67
CA GLN A 39 0.46 -7.58 -6.30
C GLN A 39 1.08 -8.96 -5.96
N GLN A 40 2.11 -8.94 -5.12
CA GLN A 40 2.85 -10.11 -4.68
C GLN A 40 2.96 -10.03 -3.16
N PRO A 41 2.39 -11.00 -2.41
CA PRO A 41 2.52 -11.00 -0.96
C PRO A 41 3.99 -11.18 -0.55
N GLN A 42 4.36 -10.63 0.60
CA GLN A 42 5.70 -10.69 1.19
C GLN A 42 6.78 -9.95 0.39
N LEU A 43 6.40 -9.18 -0.64
CA LEU A 43 7.34 -8.36 -1.40
C LEU A 43 7.78 -7.15 -0.57
N LYS A 44 9.08 -7.03 -0.30
CA LYS A 44 9.64 -5.86 0.38
C LYS A 44 9.90 -4.74 -0.63
N VAL A 45 9.36 -3.55 -0.35
CA VAL A 45 9.40 -2.42 -1.29
C VAL A 45 9.59 -1.10 -0.58
N ARG A 46 10.12 -0.12 -1.31
CA ARG A 46 10.08 1.30 -0.97
C ARG A 46 9.14 1.99 -1.94
N VAL A 47 8.12 2.65 -1.44
CA VAL A 47 7.09 3.33 -2.23
C VAL A 47 7.18 4.83 -1.97
N GLU A 48 7.13 5.62 -3.04
CA GLU A 48 6.79 7.03 -2.98
C GLU A 48 5.38 7.22 -3.52
N GLY A 49 4.52 7.86 -2.75
CA GLY A 49 3.11 7.97 -3.10
C GLY A 49 2.37 9.08 -2.38
N LEU A 50 1.12 9.29 -2.79
CA LEU A 50 0.25 10.31 -2.25
C LEU A 50 -0.78 9.67 -1.32
N ILE A 51 -0.84 10.12 -0.07
CA ILE A 51 -1.99 9.86 0.80
C ILE A 51 -3.21 10.60 0.26
N ARG A 52 -4.24 9.82 -0.05
CA ARG A 52 -5.57 10.25 -0.50
C ARG A 52 -6.52 10.23 0.69
N ASP A 53 -6.67 11.39 1.33
CA ASP A 53 -7.62 11.63 2.41
C ASP A 53 -9.05 11.91 1.90
N ASP A 54 -9.19 12.12 0.59
CA ASP A 54 -10.44 12.35 -0.12
C ASP A 54 -11.11 11.04 -0.60
N ILE A 55 -10.51 9.88 -0.31
CA ILE A 55 -11.01 8.57 -0.72
C ILE A 55 -11.32 7.72 0.51
N MET A 56 -12.51 7.10 0.49
CA MET A 56 -12.93 6.11 1.48
C MET A 56 -13.09 4.76 0.79
N THR A 57 -12.50 3.71 1.37
CA THR A 57 -12.51 2.35 0.81
C THR A 57 -13.42 1.44 1.63
N MET A 58 -13.82 0.32 1.05
CA MET A 58 -14.62 -0.68 1.78
C MET A 58 -13.78 -1.48 2.77
N ALA A 59 -12.46 -1.59 2.55
CA ALA A 59 -11.58 -2.36 3.43
C ALA A 59 -11.27 -1.61 4.73
N MET A 60 -11.19 -0.27 4.69
CA MET A 60 -10.90 0.60 5.85
C MET A 60 -9.74 0.09 6.73
N ILE A 61 -8.69 -0.42 6.10
CA ILE A 61 -7.52 -1.01 6.79
C ILE A 61 -6.43 0.02 7.13
N GLY A 62 -6.59 1.25 6.65
CA GLY A 62 -5.63 2.33 6.85
C GLY A 62 -5.86 3.48 5.86
N PRO A 63 -4.98 4.50 5.89
CA PRO A 63 -4.96 5.55 4.88
C PRO A 63 -4.72 4.98 3.47
N VAL A 64 -5.39 5.57 2.47
CA VAL A 64 -5.24 5.19 1.07
C VAL A 64 -3.98 5.82 0.50
N LEU A 65 -3.08 4.98 0.00
CA LEU A 65 -1.82 5.35 -0.64
C LEU A 65 -1.93 5.11 -2.14
N GLU A 66 -1.85 6.19 -2.91
CA GLU A 66 -1.71 6.15 -4.36
C GLU A 66 -0.23 6.11 -4.73
N VAL A 67 0.20 4.99 -5.30
CA VAL A 67 1.60 4.75 -5.68
C VAL A 67 1.97 5.63 -6.86
N GLN A 68 3.00 6.47 -6.70
CA GLN A 68 3.57 7.25 -7.81
C GLN A 68 4.82 6.58 -8.37
N SER A 69 5.67 6.03 -7.49
CA SER A 69 6.81 5.22 -7.88
C SER A 69 7.15 4.21 -6.78
N PHE A 70 7.87 3.15 -7.15
CA PHE A 70 8.30 2.15 -6.20
C PHE A 70 9.63 1.52 -6.62
N GLU A 71 10.33 0.98 -5.62
CA GLU A 71 11.55 0.20 -5.75
C GLU A 71 11.36 -1.12 -5.00
N VAL A 72 11.65 -2.23 -5.67
CA VAL A 72 11.64 -3.56 -5.05
C VAL A 72 12.98 -3.78 -4.35
N LEU A 73 12.92 -4.07 -3.05
CA LEU A 73 14.07 -4.31 -2.19
C LEU A 73 14.22 -5.82 -2.03
N CYS A 74 14.94 -6.45 -2.97
CA CYS A 74 15.22 -7.89 -2.96
C CYS A 74 15.98 -8.34 -1.70
#